data_AF-A0A3N0D7F7-F1
#
_entry.id   AF-A0A3N0D7F7-F1
#
_cell.length_a   1.000
_cell.length_b   1.000
_cell.length_c   1.000
_cell.angle_alpha   90.00
_cell.angle_beta   90.00
_cell.angle_gamma   90.00
#
_symmetry.space_group_name_H-M   'P 1'
#
loop_
_entity.id
_entity.type
_entity.pdbx_description
1 polymer ?
#
loop_
_entity_poly.entity_id
_entity_poly.type
_entity_poly.pdbx_seq_one_letter_code
_entity_poly.pdbx_strand_id
1 'polypeptide(L)'
;MPQLPAGARITTRLRGAAGRRIRGPASTVVHAARDLRLSWPTVMDAFRAVPHEATGASLPEVKVQDIDETRRERPRWEQNPARASGC
;
A
#
# COMPACT_ATOMS: atom_id res chain seq x y z
N MET A 1 -1.85 -0.44 30.16
CA MET A 1 -1.98 0.09 28.78
C MET A 1 -0.60 0.56 28.33
N PRO A 2 -0.09 0.19 27.15
CA PRO A 2 1.21 0.69 26.72
C PRO A 2 1.12 2.20 26.47
N GLN A 3 2.02 2.96 27.10
CA GLN A 3 2.05 4.41 27.09
C GLN A 3 2.56 4.92 25.73
N LEU A 4 1.90 5.91 25.13
CA LEU A 4 2.36 6.54 23.89
C LEU A 4 3.53 7.50 24.18
N PRO A 5 4.54 7.57 23.29
CA PRO A 5 5.64 8.53 23.44
C PRO A 5 5.13 9.97 23.33
N ALA A 6 5.74 10.89 24.09
CA ALA A 6 5.41 12.31 24.04
C ALA A 6 5.60 12.85 22.61
N GLY A 7 4.56 13.49 22.05
CA GLY A 7 4.53 13.96 20.65
C GLY A 7 3.75 13.06 19.67
N ALA A 8 3.29 11.88 20.11
CA ALA A 8 2.42 11.03 19.30
C ALA A 8 1.01 11.64 19.15
N ARG A 9 0.75 12.36 18.06
CA ARG A 9 -0.60 12.82 17.68
C ARG A 9 -1.56 11.67 17.28
N ILE A 10 -1.03 10.47 17.08
CA ILE A 10 -1.79 9.31 16.58
C ILE A 10 -1.60 8.16 17.55
N THR A 11 -2.70 7.67 18.12
CA THR A 11 -2.69 6.57 19.07
C THR A 11 -2.51 5.22 18.36
N THR A 12 -1.94 4.24 19.06
CA THR A 12 -1.83 2.85 18.58
C THR A 12 -3.20 2.28 18.20
N ARG A 13 -4.25 2.64 18.97
CA ARG A 13 -5.63 2.25 18.69
C ARG A 13 -6.14 2.81 17.36
N LEU A 14 -5.86 4.09 17.08
CA LEU A 14 -6.24 4.74 15.82
C LEU A 14 -5.48 4.12 14.63
N ARG A 15 -4.19 3.84 14.79
CA ARG A 15 -3.39 3.13 13.76
C ARG A 15 -3.98 1.74 13.46
N GLY A 16 -4.33 0.98 14.50
CA GLY A 16 -4.96 -0.33 14.34
C GLY A 16 -6.35 -0.27 13.69
N ALA A 17 -7.14 0.76 13.97
CA ALA A 17 -8.43 0.99 13.31
C ALA A 17 -8.27 1.34 11.82
N ALA A 18 -7.28 2.18 11.48
CA ALA A 18 -6.96 2.56 10.10
C ALA A 18 -6.56 1.34 9.25
N GLY A 19 -5.66 0.50 9.76
CA GLY A 19 -5.24 -0.72 9.05
C GLY A 19 -6.39 -1.71 8.84
N ARG A 20 -7.24 -1.95 9.85
CA ARG A 20 -8.38 -2.87 9.73
C ARG A 20 -9.49 -2.37 8.82
N ARG A 21 -9.72 -1.05 8.74
CA ARG A 21 -10.74 -0.45 7.86
C ARG A 21 -10.57 -0.89 6.40
N ILE A 22 -9.33 -1.06 5.94
CA ILE A 22 -8.98 -1.44 4.56
C ILE A 22 -9.26 -2.92 4.26
N ARG A 23 -9.35 -3.79 5.28
CA ARG A 23 -9.54 -5.24 5.11
C ARG A 23 -10.94 -5.62 4.58
N GLY A 24 -11.87 -4.67 4.46
CA GLY A 24 -13.21 -4.89 3.90
C GLY A 24 -13.23 -4.79 2.37
N PRO A 25 -14.16 -5.49 1.68
CA PRO A 25 -14.17 -5.66 0.22
C PRO A 25 -14.33 -4.38 -0.63
N ALA A 26 -14.55 -3.22 0.00
CA ALA A 26 -14.77 -1.95 -0.69
C ALA A 26 -13.93 -0.77 -0.13
N SER A 27 -12.98 -1.05 0.77
CA SER A 27 -12.24 0.01 1.47
C SER A 27 -10.85 0.21 0.87
N THR A 28 -10.62 1.37 0.26
CA THR A 28 -9.29 1.78 -0.22
C THR A 28 -8.57 2.61 0.84
N VAL A 29 -7.24 2.72 0.72
CA VAL A 29 -6.42 3.63 1.56
C VAL A 29 -6.95 5.06 1.52
N VAL A 30 -7.38 5.53 0.34
CA VAL A 30 -7.93 6.88 0.16
C VAL A 30 -9.27 7.03 0.87
N HIS A 31 -10.14 6.02 0.80
CA HIS A 31 -11.42 6.03 1.53
C HIS A 31 -11.19 6.06 3.04
N ALA A 32 -10.31 5.19 3.55
CA ALA A 32 -9.98 5.13 4.97
C ALA A 32 -9.32 6.43 5.49
N ALA A 33 -8.46 7.07 4.68
CA ALA A 33 -7.87 8.36 5.01
C ALA A 33 -8.91 9.48 5.13
N ARG A 34 -9.90 9.52 4.23
CA ARG A 34 -11.00 10.50 4.28
C ARG A 34 -11.90 10.32 5.49
N ASP A 35 -12.27 9.07 5.79
CA ASP A 35 -13.14 8.71 6.92
C ASP A 35 -12.48 9.05 8.26
N LEU A 36 -11.19 8.75 8.39
CA LEU A 36 -10.45 8.93 9.64
C LEU A 36 -9.76 10.29 9.75
N ARG A 37 -9.91 11.16 8.74
CA ARG A 37 -9.25 12.48 8.66
C ARG A 37 -7.73 12.39 8.83
N LEU A 38 -7.12 11.33 8.28
CA LEU A 38 -5.69 11.09 8.32
C LEU A 38 -5.07 11.35 6.95
N SER A 39 -3.76 11.63 6.93
CA SER A 39 -3.04 11.71 5.67
C SER A 39 -2.90 10.33 5.04
N TRP A 40 -2.80 10.30 3.71
CA TRP A 40 -2.61 9.06 2.97
C TRP A 40 -1.37 8.26 3.45
N PRO A 41 -0.18 8.86 3.67
CA PRO A 41 0.99 8.12 4.14
C PRO A 41 0.75 7.43 5.49
N THR A 42 0.09 8.10 6.42
CA THR A 42 -0.22 7.54 7.75
C THR A 42 -1.09 6.28 7.64
N VAL A 43 -2.08 6.29 6.76
CA VAL A 43 -2.99 5.15 6.57
C VAL A 43 -2.29 4.01 5.81
N MET A 44 -1.44 4.34 4.83
CA MET A 44 -0.63 3.35 4.12
C MET A 44 0.37 2.64 5.05
N ASP A 45 1.02 3.38 5.95
CA ASP A 45 1.92 2.80 6.95
C ASP A 45 1.15 1.93 7.94
N ALA A 46 -0.03 2.38 8.37
CA ALA A 46 -0.90 1.58 9.24
C ALA A 46 -1.35 0.27 8.57
N PHE A 47 -1.64 0.30 7.27
CA PHE A 47 -1.98 -0.87 6.48
C PHE A 47 -0.81 -1.86 6.39
N ARG A 48 0.39 -1.37 6.02
CA ARG A 48 1.62 -2.19 5.93
C ARG A 48 2.01 -2.83 7.25
N ALA A 49 1.72 -2.18 8.37
CA ALA A 49 2.04 -2.69 9.71
C ALA A 49 1.11 -3.82 10.18
N VAL A 50 -0.05 -4.01 9.54
CA VAL A 50 -0.94 -5.13 9.86
C VAL A 50 -0.44 -6.39 9.14
N PRO A 51 -0.14 -7.49 9.85
CA PRO A 51 0.21 -8.75 9.23
C PRO A 51 -0.93 -9.21 8.32
N HIS A 52 -0.62 -9.52 7.07
CA HIS A 52 -1.55 -10.16 6.16
C HIS A 52 -1.30 -11.66 6.25
N GLU A 53 -2.35 -12.47 6.31
CA GLU A 53 -2.24 -13.95 6.35
C GLU A 53 -1.35 -14.48 5.20
N ALA A 54 -1.35 -13.78 4.06
CA ALA A 54 -0.52 -14.11 2.90
C ALA A 54 0.99 -13.84 3.10
N THR A 55 1.40 -12.97 4.03
CA THR A 55 2.81 -12.57 4.20
C THR A 55 3.64 -13.64 4.92
N GLY A 56 3.00 -14.50 5.73
CA GLY A 56 3.69 -15.57 6.47
C GLY A 56 3.57 -16.96 5.84
N ALA A 57 2.74 -17.12 4.82
CA ALA A 57 2.58 -18.39 4.14
C ALA A 57 3.82 -18.69 3.29
N SER A 58 4.40 -19.88 3.44
CA SER A 58 5.38 -20.38 2.48
C SER A 58 4.68 -20.48 1.12
N LEU A 59 5.11 -19.66 0.17
CA LEU A 59 4.59 -19.69 -1.18
C LEU A 59 5.06 -21.00 -1.85
N PRO A 60 4.17 -21.77 -2.48
CA PRO A 60 4.58 -22.97 -3.20
C PRO A 60 5.57 -22.60 -4.31
N GLU A 61 6.50 -23.51 -4.60
CA GLU A 61 7.51 -23.31 -5.64
C GLU A 61 6.82 -23.09 -6.99
N VAL A 62 7.05 -21.92 -7.58
CA VAL A 62 6.44 -21.52 -8.85
C VAL A 62 7.30 -22.02 -10.00
N LYS A 63 6.86 -23.08 -10.69
CA LYS A 63 7.57 -23.65 -11.85
C LYS A 63 7.55 -22.75 -13.09
N VAL A 64 6.50 -21.94 -13.24
CA VAL A 64 6.34 -20.93 -14.31
C VAL A 64 5.65 -19.72 -13.69
N GLN A 65 6.36 -18.59 -13.60
CA GLN A 65 5.81 -17.33 -13.11
C GLN A 65 5.30 -16.52 -14.30
N ASP A 66 4.13 -16.89 -14.81
CA ASP A 66 3.49 -16.11 -15.87
C ASP A 66 2.86 -14.84 -15.28
N ILE A 67 2.93 -13.73 -16.02
CA ILE A 67 2.34 -12.45 -15.62
C ILE A 67 1.02 -12.32 -16.37
N ASP A 68 -0.09 -12.55 -15.67
CA ASP A 68 -1.43 -12.28 -16.22
C ASP A 68 -1.67 -10.77 -16.25
N GLU A 69 -1.19 -10.12 -17.30
CA GLU A 69 -1.47 -8.71 -17.56
C GLU A 69 -2.96 -8.55 -17.89
N THR A 70 -3.78 -8.27 -16.88
CA THR A 70 -5.14 -7.79 -17.08
C THR A 70 -5.09 -6.35 -17.63
N ARG A 71 -4.97 -6.27 -18.96
CA ARG A 71 -5.16 -5.13 -19.88
C ARG A 71 -5.38 -3.76 -19.21
N ARG A 72 -4.30 -3.09 -18.84
CA ARG A 72 -4.15 -1.69 -19.28
C ARG A 72 -3.50 -1.74 -20.65
N GLU A 73 -3.92 -0.85 -21.54
CA GLU A 73 -3.39 -0.77 -22.89
C GLU A 73 -1.85 -0.91 -22.90
N ARG A 74 -1.32 -1.62 -23.90
CA ARG A 74 0.10 -1.98 -23.96
C ARG A 74 0.95 -0.72 -23.74
N PRO A 75 1.82 -0.67 -22.72
CA PRO A 75 2.61 0.52 -22.46
C PRO A 75 3.45 0.86 -23.69
N ARG A 76 3.23 2.05 -24.25
CA ARG A 76 3.99 2.58 -25.38
C ARG A 76 5.18 3.35 -24.84
N TRP A 77 6.36 2.75 -24.97
CA TRP A 77 7.61 3.42 -24.64
C TRP A 77 8.00 4.36 -25.77
N GLU A 78 8.05 5.66 -25.49
CA GLU A 78 8.59 6.68 -26.41
C GLU A 78 9.90 7.23 -25.83
N GLN A 79 10.93 7.31 -26.67
CA GLN A 79 12.18 7.94 -26.29
C GLN A 79 12.03 9.46 -26.36
N ASN A 80 12.35 10.17 -25.29
CA ASN A 80 12.36 11.63 -25.29
C ASN A 80 13.45 12.14 -26.27
N PRO A 81 13.09 12.85 -27.36
CA PRO A 81 14.06 13.32 -28.35
C PRO A 81 15.07 14.32 -27.77
N ALA A 82 14.76 15.00 -26.66
CA ALA A 82 15.67 15.93 -25.98
C ALA A 82 16.89 15.23 -25.32
N ARG A 83 16.94 13.89 -25.30
CA ARG A 83 18.03 13.11 -24.71
C ARG A 83 18.92 12.39 -25.74
N ALA A 84 18.71 12.65 -27.04
CA ALA A 84 19.48 12.03 -28.12
C ALA A 84 20.58 12.95 -28.71
N SER A 85 20.90 14.07 -28.07
CA SER A 85 22.00 14.95 -28.47
C SER A 85 22.85 15.28 -27.25
N GLY A 86 23.85 14.44 -26.97
CA GLY A 86 24.75 14.57 -25.83
C GLY A 86 25.65 13.36 -25.69
N CYS A 87 26.34 13.00 -26.78
CA CYS A 87 27.64 12.33 -26.73
C CYS A 87 28.69 13.34 -27.16
#